data_AF-A0A6I3CGC3-F1
#
_entry.id   AF-A0A6I3CGC3-F1
#
_cell.length_a   1.000
_cell.length_b   1.000
_cell.length_c   1.000
_cell.angle_alpha   90.00
_cell.angle_beta   90.00
_cell.angle_gamma   90.00
#
_symmetry.space_group_name_H-M   'P 1'
#
loop_
_entity.id
_entity.type
_entity.pdbx_description
1 polymer ?
#
loop_
_entity_poly.entity_id
_entity_poly.type
_entity_poly.pdbx_seq_one_letter_code
_entity_poly.pdbx_strand_id
1 'polypeptide(L)'
;MKKLVTDRSRAGIAGLIALLLGAAVIQISLGAAPSSAATSATKALCGTRALPFEKFAPSVSVICDEKYMYVSSNGIASHSMMVGITGWNQQVPLPMLVSDSLTQMWRFPLKPVAAASEIATTGVGGTGIMLNGISNFNATKPAPNSNGSVYSASADPKLQGELDTCAGHSGRGDDYHYHAEPSCLIALLGSESALAGYQLDGYPIYGSKEPSGSVATGLDKCQGHDTGDGRGYHYHFTTSAPYSPMCFHGEVPADVSTTGQPNAGPARSAGEPAQVLITGMTFNLTGTSKLEYTYQGKAGSVSYTPTTTGCWSFVYVNPPPGAPGSGTASACRRVNSTPNTTPSTTPNSTPNSTPSTTPSAKPSAAPTKAAIVYKNVSVTQVKCSKGKTIKTVTASKCPTGYKLISSKTTVTKVPVPPAQAPTPPTHQPSTQPSASQGGQQGGQQGGQTNGAPTSFETVVKSSDGTFALKSASAIDEGTLPVAYTCDGKSLSPQFSWSGAPVGTKSYALIMHTIPGPARPGESAAAVSYSWVLYNIPASTTSIAEGASNVGTAGVQSHGAGAYGAPCSQGPGVKQYTFTVYALSSELSLDAKSATGDVVRAAIKSVTLASAAMNVKASRG
;
A
#
# COMPACT_ATOMS: atom_id res chain seq x y z
N MET A 1 -17.33 75.87 10.25
CA MET A 1 -18.65 76.54 10.43
C MET A 1 -19.62 76.00 9.38
N LYS A 2 -20.85 75.63 9.80
CA LYS A 2 -22.05 75.20 9.02
C LYS A 2 -21.89 73.86 8.24
N LYS A 3 -22.40 72.67 8.63
CA LYS A 3 -23.67 72.12 9.17
C LYS A 3 -24.74 71.80 8.10
N LEU A 4 -25.30 70.57 8.21
CA LEU A 4 -26.55 69.97 7.67
C LEU A 4 -26.55 69.35 6.24
N VAL A 5 -26.77 68.02 6.08
CA VAL A 5 -28.05 67.25 6.07
C VAL A 5 -28.87 67.61 4.81
N THR A 6 -29.27 66.71 3.90
CA THR A 6 -30.29 65.66 4.06
C THR A 6 -30.36 64.72 2.84
N ASP A 7 -30.92 63.55 3.10
CA ASP A 7 -31.27 62.41 2.26
C ASP A 7 -32.53 62.65 1.36
N ARG A 8 -32.73 61.73 0.40
CA ARG A 8 -33.99 61.30 -0.27
C ARG A 8 -34.45 61.86 -1.63
N SER A 9 -34.15 61.03 -2.64
CA SER A 9 -35.10 60.31 -3.52
C SER A 9 -35.85 60.97 -4.70
N ARG A 10 -35.58 60.38 -5.88
CA ARG A 10 -36.45 59.99 -7.03
C ARG A 10 -37.02 61.08 -7.97
N ALA A 11 -36.61 61.06 -9.25
CA ALA A 11 -37.34 60.42 -10.38
C ALA A 11 -36.89 60.97 -11.78
N GLY A 12 -36.94 60.13 -12.82
CA GLY A 12 -36.95 60.52 -14.26
C GLY A 12 -35.69 60.18 -15.06
N ILE A 13 -35.49 58.95 -15.56
CA ILE A 13 -35.96 58.35 -16.83
C ILE A 13 -35.05 58.63 -18.06
N ALA A 14 -34.66 57.51 -18.70
CA ALA A 14 -34.26 57.29 -20.10
C ALA A 14 -32.84 57.69 -20.57
N GLY A 15 -31.95 56.69 -20.52
CA GLY A 15 -30.73 56.61 -21.34
C GLY A 15 -30.43 55.15 -21.65
N LEU A 16 -30.79 54.72 -22.86
CA LEU A 16 -30.69 53.36 -23.38
C LEU A 16 -29.21 53.00 -23.67
N ILE A 17 -28.61 52.08 -22.91
CA ILE A 17 -27.39 51.37 -23.33
C ILE A 17 -27.64 49.87 -23.17
N ALA A 18 -27.80 49.19 -24.30
CA ALA A 18 -27.84 47.75 -24.38
C ALA A 18 -26.42 47.20 -24.14
N LEU A 19 -26.22 46.49 -23.02
CA LEU A 19 -25.06 45.63 -22.82
C LEU A 19 -25.55 44.18 -22.80
N LEU A 20 -25.11 43.41 -23.78
CA LEU A 20 -25.28 41.97 -23.90
C LEU A 20 -24.73 41.27 -22.65
N LEU A 21 -25.60 40.58 -21.91
CA LEU A 21 -25.21 39.58 -20.91
C LEU A 21 -24.62 38.37 -21.62
N GLY A 22 -23.30 38.36 -21.80
CA GLY A 22 -22.53 37.14 -22.08
C GLY A 22 -22.10 36.50 -20.77
N ALA A 23 -22.84 35.48 -20.31
CA ALA A 23 -22.40 34.63 -19.21
C ALA A 23 -21.16 33.83 -19.65
N ALA A 24 -19.97 34.26 -19.24
CA ALA A 24 -18.75 33.46 -19.35
C ALA A 24 -18.72 32.48 -18.17
N VAL A 25 -19.07 31.22 -18.43
CA VAL A 25 -18.87 30.10 -17.51
C VAL A 25 -17.37 29.88 -17.35
N ILE A 26 -16.81 30.36 -16.24
CA ILE A 26 -15.43 30.07 -15.84
C ILE A 26 -15.40 28.62 -15.34
N GLN A 27 -14.94 27.72 -16.21
CA GLN A 27 -14.63 26.33 -15.88
C GLN A 27 -13.38 26.32 -14.98
N ILE A 28 -13.59 26.02 -13.70
CA ILE A 28 -12.53 25.73 -12.74
C ILE A 28 -11.98 24.34 -13.07
N SER A 29 -10.81 24.26 -13.68
CA SER A 29 -10.11 22.99 -13.92
C SER A 29 -9.47 22.50 -12.62
N LEU A 30 -10.18 21.62 -11.90
CA LEU A 30 -9.62 20.77 -10.85
C LEU A 30 -8.44 19.96 -11.41
N GLY A 31 -7.40 19.80 -10.60
CA GLY A 31 -6.23 18.98 -10.92
C GLY A 31 -6.65 17.59 -11.42
N ALA A 32 -5.94 17.10 -12.43
CA ALA A 32 -6.25 15.83 -13.07
C ALA A 32 -6.19 14.70 -12.04
N ALA A 33 -7.37 14.18 -11.69
CA ALA A 33 -7.53 12.87 -11.07
C ALA A 33 -6.74 11.82 -11.87
N PRO A 34 -6.29 10.71 -11.24
CA PRO A 34 -5.70 9.57 -11.95
C PRO A 34 -6.58 9.25 -13.15
N SER A 35 -5.97 9.03 -14.33
CA SER A 35 -6.66 9.08 -15.62
C SER A 35 -8.04 8.43 -15.51
N SER A 36 -9.08 9.21 -15.79
CA SER A 36 -10.48 8.82 -15.54
C SER A 36 -10.86 7.49 -16.16
N ALA A 37 -10.12 6.99 -17.15
CA ALA A 37 -10.33 5.68 -17.76
C ALA A 37 -9.92 4.48 -16.87
N ALA A 38 -8.82 4.58 -16.10
CA ALA A 38 -8.35 3.49 -15.23
C ALA A 38 -9.23 3.37 -13.98
N THR A 39 -9.60 4.50 -13.38
CA THR A 39 -10.60 4.60 -12.31
C THR A 39 -11.99 4.20 -12.80
N SER A 40 -12.38 4.53 -14.04
CA SER A 40 -13.68 4.09 -14.60
C SER A 40 -13.72 2.59 -14.94
N ALA A 41 -12.61 1.99 -15.38
CA ALA A 41 -12.55 0.54 -15.65
C ALA A 41 -12.64 -0.30 -14.36
N THR A 42 -11.91 0.11 -13.32
CA THR A 42 -12.03 -0.48 -11.98
C THR A 42 -13.43 -0.25 -11.39
N LYS A 43 -13.99 0.97 -11.51
CA LYS A 43 -15.35 1.29 -11.03
C LYS A 43 -16.46 0.54 -11.79
N ALA A 44 -16.28 0.29 -13.08
CA ALA A 44 -17.21 -0.51 -13.88
C ALA A 44 -17.20 -1.99 -13.49
N LEU A 45 -16.03 -2.56 -13.18
CA LEU A 45 -15.90 -3.97 -12.79
C LEU A 45 -16.31 -4.21 -11.33
N CYS A 46 -15.95 -3.31 -10.41
CA CYS A 46 -16.39 -3.40 -9.02
C CYS A 46 -17.90 -3.16 -8.85
N GLY A 47 -18.53 -2.46 -9.79
CA GLY A 47 -19.90 -1.98 -9.64
C GLY A 47 -20.06 -1.15 -8.36
N THR A 48 -21.13 -1.42 -7.60
CA THR A 48 -21.40 -0.72 -6.33
C THR A 48 -20.62 -1.30 -5.14
N ARG A 49 -19.94 -2.45 -5.27
CA ARG A 49 -19.25 -3.12 -4.15
C ARG A 49 -18.06 -2.34 -3.59
N ALA A 50 -17.41 -1.51 -4.40
CA ALA A 50 -16.28 -0.69 -3.96
C ALA A 50 -16.72 0.64 -3.30
N LEU A 51 -17.93 1.12 -3.59
CA LEU A 51 -18.40 2.44 -3.10
C LEU A 51 -18.34 2.58 -1.57
N PRO A 52 -18.74 1.56 -0.77
CA PRO A 52 -18.71 1.68 0.69
C PRO A 52 -17.29 1.85 1.26
N PHE A 53 -16.25 1.38 0.56
CA PHE A 53 -14.85 1.56 0.95
C PHE A 53 -14.32 2.98 0.67
N GLU A 54 -14.94 3.75 -0.22
CA GLU A 54 -14.48 5.11 -0.58
C GLU A 54 -14.42 6.04 0.64
N LYS A 55 -15.28 5.81 1.65
CA LYS A 55 -15.30 6.55 2.92
C LYS A 55 -13.99 6.42 3.72
N PHE A 56 -13.23 5.36 3.47
CA PHE A 56 -12.01 5.02 4.22
C PHE A 56 -10.72 5.19 3.39
N ALA A 57 -10.83 5.81 2.21
CA ALA A 57 -9.67 6.21 1.43
C ALA A 57 -8.88 7.35 2.14
N PRO A 58 -7.55 7.42 1.98
CA PRO A 58 -6.69 6.52 1.20
C PRO A 58 -6.19 5.30 1.99
N SER A 59 -6.56 5.15 3.27
CA SER A 59 -6.11 4.03 4.12
C SER A 59 -6.59 2.67 3.63
N VAL A 60 -7.70 2.66 2.89
CA VAL A 60 -8.20 1.50 2.16
C VAL A 60 -8.26 1.83 0.67
N SER A 61 -7.81 0.89 -0.16
CA SER A 61 -7.95 0.96 -1.61
C SER A 61 -8.57 -0.31 -2.16
N VAL A 62 -9.39 -0.16 -3.19
CA VAL A 62 -10.10 -1.25 -3.83
C VAL A 62 -9.83 -1.24 -5.32
N ILE A 63 -9.50 -2.40 -5.87
CA ILE A 63 -9.44 -2.64 -7.31
C ILE A 63 -10.17 -3.93 -7.66
N CYS A 64 -10.70 -4.03 -8.87
CA CYS A 64 -11.40 -5.24 -9.32
C CYS A 64 -10.95 -5.64 -10.71
N ASP A 65 -10.96 -6.94 -10.96
CA ASP A 65 -10.97 -7.52 -12.29
C ASP A 65 -12.36 -8.12 -12.60
N GLU A 66 -12.50 -8.94 -13.64
CA GLU A 66 -13.79 -9.54 -14.02
C GLU A 66 -14.31 -10.57 -13.01
N LYS A 67 -13.46 -11.08 -12.12
CA LYS A 67 -13.76 -12.20 -11.22
C LYS A 67 -13.73 -11.78 -9.75
N TYR A 68 -12.82 -10.89 -9.37
CA TYR A 68 -12.49 -10.59 -7.99
C TYR A 68 -12.46 -9.10 -7.68
N MET A 69 -12.87 -8.77 -6.46
CA MET A 69 -12.56 -7.53 -5.77
C MET A 69 -11.32 -7.75 -4.91
N TYR A 70 -10.39 -6.80 -4.97
CA TYR A 70 -9.15 -6.79 -4.21
C TYR A 70 -9.14 -5.58 -3.28
N VAL A 71 -8.88 -5.80 -2.00
CA VAL A 71 -8.84 -4.74 -0.99
C VAL A 71 -7.45 -4.69 -0.36
N SER A 72 -6.83 -3.51 -0.41
CA SER A 72 -5.54 -3.24 0.23
C SER A 72 -5.76 -2.27 1.38
N SER A 73 -5.13 -2.55 2.51
CA SER A 73 -5.25 -1.79 3.75
C SER A 73 -3.94 -1.87 4.52
N ASN A 74 -3.62 -0.82 5.27
CA ASN A 74 -2.51 -0.85 6.22
C ASN A 74 -2.88 -1.51 7.56
N GLY A 75 -4.12 -1.99 7.73
CA GLY A 75 -4.57 -2.68 8.95
C GLY A 75 -4.65 -1.79 10.19
N ILE A 76 -4.76 -0.46 10.02
CA ILE A 76 -4.91 0.50 11.11
C ILE A 76 -6.30 1.12 11.07
N ALA A 77 -7.01 1.06 12.20
CA ALA A 77 -8.38 1.55 12.29
C ALA A 77 -8.40 3.09 12.30
N SER A 78 -9.46 3.67 11.72
CA SER A 78 -9.75 5.11 11.79
C SER A 78 -10.44 5.55 13.08
N HIS A 79 -10.49 4.67 14.09
CA HIS A 79 -11.07 4.92 15.40
C HIS A 79 -10.11 4.49 16.52
N SER A 80 -10.49 4.69 17.78
CA SER A 80 -9.70 4.27 18.95
C SER A 80 -9.38 2.77 18.90
N MET A 81 -8.17 2.38 19.31
CA MET A 81 -7.73 0.99 19.36
C MET A 81 -7.17 0.67 20.76
N MET A 82 -7.25 -0.59 21.16
CA MET A 82 -6.63 -1.17 22.36
C MET A 82 -7.20 -0.70 23.72
N VAL A 83 -7.81 0.49 23.79
CA VAL A 83 -8.34 1.05 25.04
C VAL A 83 -9.46 0.19 25.62
N GLY A 84 -9.35 -0.15 26.90
CA GLY A 84 -10.30 -0.97 27.63
C GLY A 84 -9.91 -2.44 27.78
N ILE A 85 -8.86 -2.90 27.08
CA ILE A 85 -8.34 -4.27 27.23
C ILE A 85 -7.83 -4.50 28.65
N THR A 86 -8.21 -5.63 29.23
CA THR A 86 -7.76 -6.07 30.56
C THR A 86 -6.90 -7.33 30.53
N GLY A 87 -7.13 -8.24 29.57
CA GLY A 87 -6.28 -9.38 29.26
C GLY A 87 -5.36 -9.06 28.08
N TRP A 88 -4.20 -8.45 28.32
CA TRP A 88 -3.33 -8.01 27.24
C TRP A 88 -2.28 -9.06 26.89
N ASN A 89 -2.23 -9.49 25.63
CA ASN A 89 -1.19 -10.36 25.08
C ASN A 89 0.13 -9.61 24.74
N GLN A 90 0.28 -8.39 25.25
CA GLN A 90 1.45 -7.53 25.07
C GLN A 90 1.76 -7.14 23.62
N GLN A 91 0.76 -7.16 22.74
CA GLN A 91 0.83 -6.71 21.34
C GLN A 91 0.35 -5.28 21.17
N VAL A 92 0.84 -4.59 20.14
CA VAL A 92 0.43 -3.21 19.80
C VAL A 92 0.04 -3.16 18.32
N PRO A 93 -0.79 -2.21 17.88
CA PRO A 93 -1.13 -2.11 16.47
C PRO A 93 0.08 -1.60 15.68
N LEU A 94 0.60 -2.42 14.79
CA LEU A 94 1.60 -2.03 13.78
C LEU A 94 0.98 -2.08 12.39
N PRO A 95 1.23 -1.07 11.54
CA PRO A 95 0.67 -1.08 10.20
C PRO A 95 1.25 -2.23 9.38
N MET A 96 0.39 -2.85 8.58
CA MET A 96 0.77 -3.81 7.54
C MET A 96 1.46 -3.08 6.38
N LEU A 97 2.38 -3.78 5.71
CA LEU A 97 2.98 -3.29 4.48
C LEU A 97 1.94 -3.34 3.36
N VAL A 98 1.50 -2.16 2.93
CA VAL A 98 0.58 -1.99 1.81
C VAL A 98 1.32 -2.34 0.50
N SER A 99 0.70 -3.18 -0.32
CA SER A 99 1.24 -3.64 -1.60
C SER A 99 0.27 -3.35 -2.73
N ASP A 100 0.79 -3.09 -3.93
CA ASP A 100 0.05 -3.02 -5.18
C ASP A 100 -0.01 -4.39 -5.89
N SER A 101 0.62 -5.42 -5.30
CA SER A 101 0.51 -6.79 -5.78
C SER A 101 -0.83 -7.39 -5.39
N LEU A 102 -1.63 -7.78 -6.40
CA LEU A 102 -2.90 -8.49 -6.22
C LEU A 102 -2.79 -9.75 -5.34
N THR A 103 -1.63 -10.40 -5.33
CA THR A 103 -1.36 -11.60 -4.52
C THR A 103 -1.18 -11.30 -3.03
N GLN A 104 -1.00 -10.04 -2.66
CA GLN A 104 -0.81 -9.56 -1.30
C GLN A 104 -2.00 -8.72 -0.81
N MET A 105 -3.06 -8.62 -1.61
CA MET A 105 -4.31 -7.97 -1.24
C MET A 105 -5.32 -9.00 -0.77
N TRP A 106 -6.28 -8.56 0.04
CA TRP A 106 -7.48 -9.35 0.31
C TRP A 106 -8.24 -9.54 -0.98
N ARG A 107 -8.73 -10.75 -1.25
CA ARG A 107 -9.40 -11.07 -2.52
C ARG A 107 -10.73 -11.74 -2.26
N PHE A 108 -11.76 -11.24 -2.94
CA PHE A 108 -13.14 -11.63 -2.76
C PHE A 108 -13.81 -11.88 -4.12
N PRO A 109 -14.55 -12.98 -4.32
CA PRO A 109 -15.38 -13.16 -5.51
C PRO A 109 -16.36 -12.01 -5.70
N LEU A 110 -16.42 -11.41 -6.90
CA LEU A 110 -17.45 -10.42 -7.25
C LEU A 110 -18.85 -11.05 -7.36
N LYS A 111 -18.88 -12.33 -7.72
CA LYS A 111 -20.08 -13.16 -7.85
C LYS A 111 -19.89 -14.37 -6.94
N PRO A 112 -20.18 -14.24 -5.64
CA PRO A 112 -20.05 -15.36 -4.72
C PRO A 112 -21.01 -16.48 -5.12
N VAL A 113 -20.59 -17.73 -4.90
CA VAL A 113 -21.34 -18.94 -5.22
C VAL A 113 -21.54 -19.71 -3.92
N ALA A 114 -22.78 -20.09 -3.63
CA ALA A 114 -23.08 -20.92 -2.46
C ALA A 114 -22.35 -22.26 -2.55
N ALA A 115 -21.70 -22.67 -1.47
CA ALA A 115 -21.06 -23.96 -1.38
C ALA A 115 -22.12 -25.07 -1.24
N ALA A 116 -21.79 -26.29 -1.69
CA ALA A 116 -22.68 -27.45 -1.54
C ALA A 116 -22.97 -27.80 -0.06
N SER A 117 -22.07 -27.41 0.83
CA SER A 117 -22.20 -27.47 2.28
C SER A 117 -21.40 -26.34 2.93
N GLU A 118 -21.77 -25.98 4.15
CA GLU A 118 -21.04 -25.00 4.97
C GLU A 118 -19.55 -25.34 5.04
N ILE A 119 -18.69 -24.35 4.78
CA ILE A 119 -17.24 -24.50 4.85
C ILE A 119 -16.77 -23.94 6.19
N ALA A 120 -16.25 -24.84 7.02
CA ALA A 120 -15.60 -24.49 8.27
C ALA A 120 -14.45 -23.49 8.06
N THR A 121 -14.45 -22.40 8.83
CA THR A 121 -13.25 -21.57 9.03
C THR A 121 -12.17 -22.32 9.81
N THR A 122 -10.93 -21.91 9.64
CA THR A 122 -9.77 -22.55 10.25
C THR A 122 -9.55 -22.18 11.72
N GLY A 123 -10.29 -21.20 12.27
CA GLY A 123 -10.09 -20.64 13.62
C GLY A 123 -8.83 -19.82 13.80
N VAL A 124 -7.84 -20.01 12.93
CA VAL A 124 -6.65 -19.17 12.76
C VAL A 124 -6.87 -18.31 11.52
N GLY A 125 -6.51 -17.03 11.57
CA GLY A 125 -6.55 -16.14 10.41
C GLY A 125 -7.85 -15.34 10.28
N GLY A 126 -7.86 -14.40 9.34
CA GLY A 126 -9.01 -13.54 9.11
C GLY A 126 -10.06 -14.21 8.23
N THR A 127 -11.33 -14.01 8.55
CA THR A 127 -12.49 -14.50 7.81
C THR A 127 -13.04 -13.48 6.83
N GLY A 128 -12.59 -12.23 6.91
CA GLY A 128 -13.03 -11.17 6.01
C GLY A 128 -12.32 -9.85 6.28
N ILE A 129 -12.73 -8.82 5.54
CA ILE A 129 -12.29 -7.44 5.76
C ILE A 129 -13.48 -6.52 5.97
N MET A 130 -13.38 -5.65 6.95
CA MET A 130 -14.34 -4.60 7.23
C MET A 130 -14.07 -3.38 6.36
N LEU A 131 -15.06 -2.50 6.20
CA LEU A 131 -14.97 -1.36 5.28
C LEU A 131 -13.84 -0.38 5.63
N ASN A 132 -13.44 -0.29 6.89
CA ASN A 132 -12.28 0.49 7.33
C ASN A 132 -10.93 -0.21 7.14
N GLY A 133 -10.91 -1.37 6.48
CA GLY A 133 -9.69 -2.09 6.15
C GLY A 133 -9.15 -2.97 7.27
N ILE A 134 -9.89 -3.13 8.37
CA ILE A 134 -9.53 -4.04 9.45
C ILE A 134 -10.10 -5.42 9.19
N SER A 135 -9.30 -6.47 9.40
CA SER A 135 -9.77 -7.83 9.21
C SER A 135 -10.74 -8.27 10.31
N ASN A 136 -11.73 -9.07 9.93
CA ASN A 136 -12.60 -9.79 10.85
C ASN A 136 -12.05 -11.19 11.11
N PHE A 137 -12.16 -11.67 12.35
CA PHE A 137 -11.74 -12.99 12.78
C PHE A 137 -12.94 -13.74 13.38
N ASN A 138 -12.74 -15.03 13.63
CA ASN A 138 -13.70 -15.84 14.38
C ASN A 138 -13.96 -15.29 15.78
N ALA A 139 -15.14 -15.56 16.30
CA ALA A 139 -15.52 -15.31 17.69
C ALA A 139 -14.50 -15.73 18.76
N THR A 140 -13.79 -16.83 18.49
CA THR A 140 -12.92 -17.51 19.44
C THR A 140 -11.58 -17.79 18.76
N LYS A 141 -10.49 -17.78 19.54
CA LYS A 141 -9.18 -18.20 19.04
C LYS A 141 -9.12 -19.73 18.95
N PRO A 142 -8.18 -20.31 18.19
CA PRO A 142 -8.06 -21.76 18.10
C PRO A 142 -7.79 -22.34 19.49
N ALA A 143 -8.73 -23.13 20.00
CA ALA A 143 -8.50 -23.90 21.22
C ALA A 143 -7.59 -25.10 20.91
N PRO A 144 -6.70 -25.51 21.83
CA PRO A 144 -5.97 -26.77 21.70
C PRO A 144 -7.00 -27.89 21.51
N ASN A 145 -6.97 -28.57 20.35
CA ASN A 145 -7.84 -29.70 20.00
C ASN A 145 -9.28 -29.36 19.55
N SER A 146 -9.57 -28.13 19.15
CA SER A 146 -10.85 -27.80 18.49
C SER A 146 -10.66 -27.56 16.99
N ASN A 147 -11.62 -28.02 16.18
CA ASN A 147 -11.75 -27.53 14.80
C ASN A 147 -12.12 -26.04 14.89
N GLY A 148 -11.35 -25.19 14.21
CA GLY A 148 -11.39 -23.75 14.41
C GLY A 148 -12.72 -23.03 14.16
N SER A 149 -13.74 -23.73 13.64
CA SER A 149 -15.11 -23.22 13.47
C SER A 149 -16.04 -23.44 14.66
N VAL A 150 -15.64 -24.19 15.68
CA VAL A 150 -16.50 -24.44 16.85
C VAL A 150 -16.23 -23.39 17.91
N TYR A 151 -17.27 -22.65 18.29
CA TYR A 151 -17.20 -21.68 19.36
C TYR A 151 -16.76 -22.34 20.68
N SER A 152 -15.84 -21.70 21.39
CA SER A 152 -15.40 -22.08 22.72
C SER A 152 -15.28 -20.86 23.62
N ALA A 153 -16.08 -20.82 24.68
CA ALA A 153 -16.05 -19.75 25.67
C ALA A 153 -14.68 -19.65 26.38
N SER A 154 -13.98 -20.77 26.57
CA SER A 154 -12.67 -20.78 27.21
C SER A 154 -11.56 -20.21 26.32
N ALA A 155 -11.83 -19.99 25.03
CA ALA A 155 -10.93 -19.38 24.06
C ALA A 155 -11.51 -18.07 23.48
N ASP A 156 -12.58 -17.54 24.07
CA ASP A 156 -13.20 -16.30 23.62
C ASP A 156 -12.40 -15.08 24.13
N PRO A 157 -11.76 -14.29 23.24
CA PRO A 157 -11.01 -13.10 23.63
C PRO A 157 -11.87 -12.04 24.31
N LYS A 158 -13.17 -11.96 24.00
CA LYS A 158 -14.11 -11.03 24.65
C LYS A 158 -14.29 -11.42 26.13
N LEU A 159 -14.51 -12.70 26.41
CA LEU A 159 -14.68 -13.19 27.79
C LEU A 159 -13.37 -13.15 28.59
N GLN A 160 -12.23 -13.21 27.90
CA GLN A 160 -10.90 -13.10 28.50
C GLN A 160 -10.44 -11.65 28.70
N GLY A 161 -11.26 -10.66 28.31
CA GLY A 161 -10.92 -9.24 28.42
C GLY A 161 -9.83 -8.79 27.44
N GLU A 162 -9.59 -9.55 26.36
CA GLU A 162 -8.57 -9.26 25.35
C GLU A 162 -9.03 -8.22 24.32
N LEU A 163 -10.34 -7.94 24.24
CA LEU A 163 -10.90 -6.97 23.29
C LEU A 163 -11.01 -5.57 23.87
N ASP A 164 -10.76 -4.58 23.02
CA ASP A 164 -10.98 -3.18 23.31
C ASP A 164 -12.46 -2.79 23.22
N THR A 165 -12.74 -1.52 23.54
CA THR A 165 -14.10 -0.93 23.48
C THR A 165 -14.76 -0.99 22.09
N CYS A 166 -13.97 -1.21 21.04
CA CYS A 166 -14.40 -1.34 19.65
C CYS A 166 -14.48 -2.81 19.18
N ALA A 167 -14.38 -3.77 20.11
CA ALA A 167 -14.37 -5.21 19.88
C ALA A 167 -13.17 -5.75 19.07
N GLY A 168 -12.06 -5.00 19.05
CA GLY A 168 -10.83 -5.40 18.40
C GLY A 168 -9.65 -5.54 19.35
N HIS A 169 -8.56 -6.12 18.87
CA HIS A 169 -7.29 -6.21 19.59
C HIS A 169 -6.13 -6.46 18.63
N SER A 170 -4.89 -6.38 19.12
CA SER A 170 -3.72 -6.74 18.33
C SER A 170 -3.34 -8.20 18.53
N GLY A 171 -3.27 -8.96 17.44
CA GLY A 171 -2.81 -10.34 17.42
C GLY A 171 -1.30 -10.48 17.60
N ARG A 172 -0.82 -11.72 17.64
CA ARG A 172 0.62 -12.05 17.76
C ARG A 172 1.49 -11.51 16.62
N GLY A 173 0.88 -11.04 15.53
CA GLY A 173 1.56 -10.34 14.44
C GLY A 173 1.63 -8.82 14.63
N ASP A 174 1.31 -8.31 15.83
CA ASP A 174 1.04 -6.89 16.08
C ASP A 174 -0.03 -6.33 15.09
N ASP A 175 -0.98 -7.18 14.68
CA ASP A 175 -2.01 -6.88 13.69
C ASP A 175 -3.35 -6.62 14.39
N TYR A 176 -3.95 -5.45 14.18
CA TYR A 176 -5.23 -5.12 14.78
C TYR A 176 -6.39 -5.77 14.00
N HIS A 177 -7.29 -6.46 14.69
CA HIS A 177 -8.44 -7.14 14.09
C HIS A 177 -9.62 -7.28 15.06
N TYR A 178 -10.82 -7.51 14.51
CA TYR A 178 -12.05 -7.71 15.29
C TYR A 178 -12.38 -9.17 15.51
N HIS A 179 -12.98 -9.47 16.66
CA HIS A 179 -13.55 -10.80 16.98
C HIS A 179 -15.07 -10.78 17.17
N ALA A 180 -15.67 -9.60 17.26
CA ALA A 180 -17.12 -9.39 17.37
C ALA A 180 -17.53 -8.14 16.60
N GLU A 181 -18.80 -7.73 16.70
CA GLU A 181 -19.29 -6.54 16.00
C GLU A 181 -18.41 -5.31 16.26
N PRO A 182 -17.82 -4.70 15.22
CA PRO A 182 -16.92 -3.56 15.39
C PRO A 182 -17.72 -2.30 15.68
N SER A 183 -18.14 -2.12 16.94
CA SER A 183 -19.06 -1.08 17.40
C SER A 183 -18.64 0.33 16.95
N CYS A 184 -17.34 0.63 16.99
CA CYS A 184 -16.79 1.92 16.56
C CYS A 184 -16.87 2.10 15.03
N LEU A 185 -16.69 1.04 14.25
CA LEU A 185 -16.95 1.09 12.80
C LEU A 185 -18.44 1.28 12.53
N ILE A 186 -19.31 0.52 13.20
CA ILE A 186 -20.76 0.65 13.06
C ILE A 186 -21.22 2.08 13.38
N ALA A 187 -20.68 2.70 14.44
CA ALA A 187 -20.93 4.09 14.77
C ALA A 187 -20.46 5.05 13.67
N LEU A 188 -19.29 4.82 13.06
CA LEU A 188 -18.83 5.59 11.90
C LEU A 188 -19.72 5.41 10.68
N LEU A 189 -20.29 4.23 10.47
CA LEU A 189 -21.24 3.95 9.39
C LEU A 189 -22.62 4.54 9.66
N GLY A 190 -22.95 4.79 10.93
CA GLY A 190 -24.16 5.48 11.37
C GLY A 190 -25.38 4.57 11.55
N SER A 191 -25.24 3.24 11.39
CA SER A 191 -26.33 2.29 11.57
C SER A 191 -25.83 0.86 11.82
N GLU A 192 -26.46 0.16 12.76
CA GLU A 192 -26.29 -1.29 13.00
C GLU A 192 -26.87 -2.15 11.87
N SER A 193 -27.58 -1.54 10.92
CA SER A 193 -28.02 -2.19 9.67
C SER A 193 -27.08 -1.93 8.51
N ALA A 194 -25.97 -1.22 8.74
CA ALA A 194 -25.03 -0.90 7.68
C ALA A 194 -24.23 -2.13 7.24
N LEU A 195 -23.87 -2.14 5.95
CA LEU A 195 -22.84 -3.04 5.44
C LEU A 195 -21.53 -2.75 6.19
N ALA A 196 -21.03 -3.73 6.94
CA ALA A 196 -19.82 -3.60 7.74
C ALA A 196 -18.57 -4.08 6.98
N GLY A 197 -18.72 -5.02 6.04
CA GLY A 197 -17.61 -5.53 5.24
C GLY A 197 -17.98 -6.74 4.36
N TYR A 198 -16.98 -7.55 4.03
CA TYR A 198 -17.13 -8.76 3.22
C TYR A 198 -16.32 -9.92 3.81
N GLN A 199 -16.92 -11.11 3.83
CA GLN A 199 -16.24 -12.36 4.18
C GLN A 199 -15.47 -12.89 2.96
N LEU A 200 -14.47 -13.76 3.17
CA LEU A 200 -13.56 -14.25 2.13
C LEU A 200 -14.24 -14.99 0.95
N ASP A 201 -15.45 -15.52 1.18
CA ASP A 201 -16.29 -16.14 0.14
C ASP A 201 -17.00 -15.11 -0.75
N GLY A 202 -16.90 -13.82 -0.44
CA GLY A 202 -17.43 -12.70 -1.22
C GLY A 202 -18.83 -12.26 -0.83
N TYR A 203 -19.45 -12.89 0.18
CA TYR A 203 -20.74 -12.45 0.72
C TYR A 203 -20.56 -11.28 1.71
N PRO A 204 -21.48 -10.30 1.71
CA PRO A 204 -21.42 -9.15 2.60
C PRO A 204 -21.72 -9.54 4.05
N ILE A 205 -21.15 -8.81 5.00
CA ILE A 205 -21.49 -8.87 6.43
C ILE A 205 -22.01 -7.52 6.90
N TYR A 206 -23.14 -7.54 7.61
CA TYR A 206 -23.81 -6.38 8.18
C TYR A 206 -23.68 -6.39 9.71
N GLY A 207 -23.99 -5.25 10.35
CA GLY A 207 -24.18 -5.21 11.80
C GLY A 207 -25.39 -6.04 12.25
N SER A 208 -25.73 -5.98 13.53
CA SER A 208 -26.71 -6.87 14.18
C SER A 208 -28.18 -6.65 13.82
N LYS A 209 -28.49 -5.67 12.96
CA LYS A 209 -29.87 -5.31 12.60
C LYS A 209 -30.16 -5.42 11.11
N GLU A 210 -31.43 -5.68 10.81
CA GLU A 210 -32.00 -5.54 9.47
C GLU A 210 -32.19 -4.08 9.08
N PRO A 211 -32.41 -3.75 7.79
CA PRO A 211 -32.79 -2.41 7.35
C PRO A 211 -34.03 -1.83 8.04
N SER A 212 -34.93 -2.70 8.54
CA SER A 212 -36.09 -2.31 9.35
C SER A 212 -35.73 -1.81 10.76
N GLY A 213 -34.49 -2.04 11.21
CA GLY A 213 -34.02 -1.77 12.56
C GLY A 213 -34.30 -2.88 13.58
N SER A 214 -34.97 -3.97 13.18
CA SER A 214 -35.09 -5.16 14.02
C SER A 214 -33.77 -5.92 14.08
N VAL A 215 -33.49 -6.58 15.21
CA VAL A 215 -32.36 -7.51 15.31
C VAL A 215 -32.52 -8.60 14.26
N ALA A 216 -31.42 -8.96 13.58
CA ALA A 216 -31.42 -10.03 12.60
C ALA A 216 -31.76 -11.37 13.27
N THR A 217 -32.70 -12.12 12.69
CA THR A 217 -33.18 -13.40 13.22
C THR A 217 -33.33 -14.42 12.08
N GLY A 218 -33.53 -15.69 12.43
CA GLY A 218 -33.61 -16.76 11.43
C GLY A 218 -32.29 -17.00 10.69
N LEU A 219 -31.18 -16.67 11.34
CA LEU A 219 -29.84 -16.89 10.81
C LEU A 219 -29.52 -18.38 10.78
N ASP A 220 -28.79 -18.81 9.75
CA ASP A 220 -28.24 -20.14 9.63
C ASP A 220 -27.03 -20.35 10.57
N LYS A 221 -26.38 -21.51 10.48
CA LYS A 221 -25.22 -21.85 11.33
C LYS A 221 -24.01 -20.95 11.09
N CYS A 222 -23.91 -20.29 9.94
CA CYS A 222 -22.86 -19.32 9.64
C CYS A 222 -23.25 -17.89 10.02
N GLN A 223 -24.37 -17.69 10.72
CA GLN A 223 -24.91 -16.37 11.09
C GLN A 223 -25.28 -15.51 9.88
N GLY A 224 -25.78 -16.12 8.81
CA GLY A 224 -26.33 -15.40 7.68
C GLY A 224 -27.70 -15.92 7.26
N HIS A 225 -28.34 -15.19 6.36
CA HIS A 225 -29.60 -15.58 5.75
C HIS A 225 -29.83 -14.83 4.43
N ASP A 226 -30.88 -15.20 3.71
CA ASP A 226 -31.45 -14.40 2.63
C ASP A 226 -32.92 -14.13 2.96
N THR A 227 -33.27 -12.85 3.16
CA THR A 227 -34.62 -12.41 3.51
C THR A 227 -35.48 -12.14 2.28
N GLY A 228 -34.95 -12.30 1.06
CA GLY A 228 -35.66 -12.06 -0.19
C GLY A 228 -35.86 -10.58 -0.52
N ASP A 229 -35.16 -9.67 0.17
CA ASP A 229 -35.27 -8.21 -0.01
C ASP A 229 -34.40 -7.65 -1.15
N GLY A 230 -33.73 -8.53 -1.89
CA GLY A 230 -32.85 -8.19 -3.01
C GLY A 230 -31.37 -8.01 -2.63
N ARG A 231 -30.99 -8.08 -1.35
CA ARG A 231 -29.57 -8.14 -0.94
C ARG A 231 -28.92 -9.50 -1.23
N GLY A 232 -29.73 -10.55 -1.37
CA GLY A 232 -29.28 -11.93 -1.43
C GLY A 232 -28.78 -12.42 -0.09
N TYR A 233 -28.10 -13.57 -0.05
CA TYR A 233 -27.49 -14.07 1.17
C TYR A 233 -26.48 -13.07 1.76
N HIS A 234 -26.55 -12.86 3.07
CA HIS A 234 -25.63 -11.99 3.79
C HIS A 234 -25.48 -12.42 5.24
N TYR A 235 -24.31 -12.13 5.80
CA TYR A 235 -24.01 -12.39 7.21
C TYR A 235 -24.43 -11.22 8.08
N HIS A 236 -24.65 -11.53 9.35
CA HIS A 236 -24.83 -10.57 10.42
C HIS A 236 -23.84 -10.85 11.55
N PHE A 237 -23.28 -9.77 12.13
CA PHE A 237 -22.82 -9.86 13.50
C PHE A 237 -24.01 -10.10 14.44
N THR A 238 -23.78 -10.70 15.59
CA THR A 238 -24.83 -10.96 16.59
C THR A 238 -24.40 -10.50 17.98
N THR A 239 -25.39 -10.29 18.85
CA THR A 239 -25.13 -9.86 20.25
C THR A 239 -24.82 -11.03 21.18
N SER A 240 -25.08 -12.26 20.73
CA SER A 240 -24.88 -13.52 21.46
C SER A 240 -23.78 -14.34 20.80
N ALA A 241 -23.07 -15.18 21.55
CA ALA A 241 -22.02 -16.01 20.97
C ALA A 241 -22.58 -16.87 19.80
N PRO A 242 -21.88 -16.92 18.66
CA PRO A 242 -20.48 -16.52 18.46
C PRO A 242 -20.23 -15.03 18.16
N TYR A 243 -21.23 -14.15 18.07
CA TYR A 243 -21.07 -12.72 17.73
C TYR A 243 -20.56 -12.41 16.31
N SER A 244 -19.65 -13.21 15.76
CA SER A 244 -19.04 -13.10 14.43
C SER A 244 -19.15 -14.45 13.71
N PRO A 245 -19.43 -14.49 12.39
CA PRO A 245 -19.52 -15.73 11.61
C PRO A 245 -18.30 -16.65 11.79
N MET A 246 -18.57 -17.95 11.94
CA MET A 246 -17.54 -18.98 12.15
C MET A 246 -17.47 -20.01 11.02
N CYS A 247 -18.24 -19.83 9.94
CA CYS A 247 -18.15 -20.62 8.72
C CYS A 247 -18.45 -19.74 7.49
N PHE A 248 -18.13 -20.26 6.32
CA PHE A 248 -18.48 -19.68 5.03
C PHE A 248 -19.66 -20.43 4.41
N HIS A 249 -20.65 -19.67 3.98
CA HIS A 249 -21.76 -20.08 3.13
C HIS A 249 -21.31 -20.29 1.69
N GLY A 250 -20.38 -19.47 1.20
CA GLY A 250 -19.89 -19.55 -0.18
C GLY A 250 -18.57 -20.28 -0.34
N GLU A 251 -18.25 -20.58 -1.59
CA GLU A 251 -16.94 -21.10 -1.97
C GLU A 251 -15.85 -20.03 -1.75
N VAL A 252 -14.82 -20.39 -0.97
CA VAL A 252 -13.61 -19.57 -0.84
C VAL A 252 -12.64 -19.94 -1.97
N PRO A 253 -12.08 -18.99 -2.72
CA PRO A 253 -11.11 -19.31 -3.78
C PRO A 253 -9.91 -20.08 -3.22
N ALA A 254 -9.53 -21.18 -3.88
CA ALA A 254 -8.52 -22.12 -3.37
C ALA A 254 -7.13 -21.50 -3.12
N ASP A 255 -6.83 -20.39 -3.78
CA ASP A 255 -5.59 -19.64 -3.67
C ASP A 255 -5.68 -18.43 -2.72
N VAL A 256 -6.80 -18.26 -2.02
CA VAL A 256 -6.93 -17.34 -0.87
C VAL A 256 -6.54 -18.08 0.41
N SER A 257 -5.61 -17.52 1.17
CA SER A 257 -5.26 -18.06 2.49
C SER A 257 -6.41 -17.83 3.48
N THR A 258 -6.86 -18.91 4.12
CA THR A 258 -7.81 -18.85 5.24
C THR A 258 -7.11 -18.83 6.60
N THR A 259 -5.80 -19.14 6.64
CA THR A 259 -5.03 -19.33 7.87
C THR A 259 -4.18 -18.12 8.27
N GLY A 260 -4.22 -17.03 7.49
CA GLY A 260 -3.45 -15.81 7.77
C GLY A 260 -3.98 -14.61 7.00
N GLN A 261 -3.73 -13.41 7.52
CA GLN A 261 -3.98 -12.17 6.77
C GLN A 261 -2.85 -11.97 5.73
N PRO A 262 -3.14 -11.36 4.57
CA PRO A 262 -2.10 -10.95 3.64
C PRO A 262 -1.06 -10.04 4.31
N ASN A 263 0.23 -10.35 4.14
CA ASN A 263 1.36 -9.60 4.72
C ASN A 263 1.39 -9.48 6.26
N ALA A 264 0.66 -10.34 6.99
CA ALA A 264 0.80 -10.45 8.43
C ALA A 264 2.03 -11.28 8.81
N GLY A 265 3.06 -10.62 9.31
CA GLY A 265 4.25 -11.24 9.88
C GLY A 265 4.57 -10.57 11.22
N PRO A 266 4.97 -11.34 12.25
CA PRO A 266 5.35 -10.73 13.52
C PRO A 266 6.61 -9.89 13.33
N ALA A 267 6.60 -8.66 13.86
CA ALA A 267 7.79 -7.83 13.93
C ALA A 267 8.72 -8.28 15.07
N ARG A 268 8.13 -8.80 16.14
CA ARG A 268 8.78 -9.25 17.38
C ARG A 268 8.12 -10.52 17.90
N SER A 269 8.77 -11.19 18.84
CA SER A 269 8.17 -12.32 19.57
C SER A 269 6.90 -11.86 20.30
N ALA A 270 5.92 -12.76 20.38
CA ALA A 270 4.75 -12.51 21.21
C ALA A 270 5.17 -12.37 22.68
N GLY A 271 4.62 -11.37 23.37
CA GLY A 271 4.77 -11.27 24.82
C GLY A 271 3.81 -12.22 25.52
N GLU A 272 4.04 -12.44 26.81
CA GLU A 272 3.18 -13.31 27.61
C GLU A 272 1.86 -12.60 27.96
N PRO A 273 0.74 -13.32 28.10
CA PRO A 273 -0.51 -12.72 28.57
C PRO A 273 -0.33 -12.04 29.94
N ALA A 274 -0.84 -10.81 30.07
CA ALA A 274 -0.76 -10.01 31.27
C ALA A 274 -2.13 -9.41 31.61
N GLN A 275 -2.49 -9.44 32.89
CA GLN A 275 -3.66 -8.72 33.40
C GLN A 275 -3.28 -7.26 33.67
N VAL A 276 -3.83 -6.36 32.86
CA VAL A 276 -3.58 -4.90 32.89
C VAL A 276 -4.90 -4.16 32.79
N LEU A 277 -4.86 -2.83 32.71
CA LEU A 277 -5.93 -2.05 32.09
C LEU A 277 -5.27 -1.11 31.10
N ILE A 278 -5.55 -1.27 29.80
CA ILE A 278 -5.09 -0.33 28.78
C ILE A 278 -5.97 0.93 28.88
N THR A 279 -5.35 2.03 29.31
CA THR A 279 -6.03 3.29 29.63
C THR A 279 -6.01 4.29 28.49
N GLY A 280 -5.06 4.16 27.56
CA GLY A 280 -4.88 5.12 26.48
C GLY A 280 -4.09 4.56 25.31
N MET A 281 -4.38 5.07 24.12
CA MET A 281 -3.61 4.77 22.92
C MET A 281 -3.59 6.00 22.02
N THR A 282 -2.40 6.44 21.64
CA THR A 282 -2.19 7.39 20.55
C THR A 282 -1.44 6.68 19.44
N PHE A 283 -2.06 6.58 18.27
CA PHE A 283 -1.40 6.02 17.09
C PHE A 283 -0.90 7.13 16.17
N ASN A 284 0.33 7.00 15.70
CA ASN A 284 0.93 7.87 14.71
C ASN A 284 1.65 7.02 13.67
N LEU A 285 1.17 7.06 12.43
CA LEU A 285 1.68 6.22 11.34
C LEU A 285 3.15 6.50 11.01
N THR A 286 3.57 7.77 11.11
CA THR A 286 4.91 8.23 10.71
C THR A 286 5.77 8.68 11.90
N GLY A 287 5.18 8.79 13.09
CA GLY A 287 5.83 9.26 14.30
C GLY A 287 5.66 8.26 15.45
N THR A 288 5.87 8.74 16.68
CA THR A 288 5.76 7.89 17.85
C THR A 288 4.30 7.59 18.18
N SER A 289 3.96 6.31 18.19
CA SER A 289 2.75 5.80 18.80
C SER A 289 3.01 5.48 20.27
N LYS A 290 1.98 5.55 21.12
CA LYS A 290 2.08 5.27 22.55
C LYS A 290 0.83 4.57 23.05
N LEU A 291 1.02 3.41 23.66
CA LEU A 291 0.01 2.68 24.42
C LEU A 291 0.29 2.83 25.90
N GLU A 292 -0.73 3.19 26.67
CA GLU A 292 -0.67 3.43 28.11
C GLU A 292 -1.53 2.41 28.85
N TYR A 293 -1.03 1.92 29.99
CA TYR A 293 -1.73 0.95 30.80
C TYR A 293 -1.44 1.13 32.29
N THR A 294 -2.32 0.57 33.12
CA THR A 294 -2.10 0.37 34.54
C THR A 294 -1.81 -1.10 34.80
N TYR A 295 -0.69 -1.40 35.46
CA TYR A 295 -0.31 -2.74 35.89
C TYR A 295 0.02 -2.74 37.38
N GLN A 296 -0.68 -3.56 38.17
CA GLN A 296 -0.54 -3.62 39.64
C GLN A 296 -0.59 -2.23 40.32
N GLY A 297 -1.50 -1.37 39.85
CA GLY A 297 -1.68 -0.01 40.37
C GLY A 297 -0.61 1.01 39.94
N LYS A 298 0.35 0.63 39.09
CA LYS A 298 1.38 1.54 38.55
C LYS A 298 1.10 1.84 37.08
N ALA A 299 1.32 3.09 36.69
CA ALA A 299 1.26 3.49 35.29
C ALA A 299 2.46 2.91 34.53
N GLY A 300 2.21 2.39 33.34
CA GLY A 300 3.19 1.90 32.38
C GLY A 300 2.85 2.34 30.97
N SER A 301 3.80 2.17 30.06
CA SER A 301 3.58 2.44 28.64
C SER A 301 4.50 1.63 27.74
N VAL A 302 4.09 1.49 26.49
CA VAL A 302 4.96 1.14 25.38
C VAL A 302 4.81 2.22 24.32
N SER A 303 5.91 2.92 24.02
CA SER A 303 6.00 3.84 22.89
C SER A 303 6.72 3.14 21.76
N TYR A 304 6.33 3.38 20.52
CA TYR A 304 6.99 2.80 19.36
C TYR A 304 7.03 3.78 18.19
N THR A 305 8.20 3.92 17.59
CA THR A 305 8.49 4.90 16.54
C THR A 305 9.01 4.18 15.30
N PRO A 306 8.43 4.39 14.11
CA PRO A 306 8.97 3.88 12.86
C PRO A 306 10.43 4.35 12.68
N THR A 307 11.33 3.44 12.36
CA THR A 307 12.74 3.75 12.11
C THR A 307 13.08 3.65 10.63
N THR A 308 12.72 2.52 10.04
CA THR A 308 12.79 2.24 8.60
C THR A 308 11.52 1.50 8.18
N THR A 309 11.29 1.33 6.88
CA THR A 309 10.12 0.61 6.38
C THR A 309 9.97 -0.76 7.03
N GLY A 310 8.84 -0.99 7.70
CA GLY A 310 8.55 -2.25 8.39
C GLY A 310 9.34 -2.46 9.68
N CYS A 311 10.01 -1.44 10.23
CA CYS A 311 10.76 -1.53 11.48
C CYS A 311 10.37 -0.41 12.46
N TRP A 312 10.41 -0.74 13.75
CA TRP A 312 10.08 0.17 14.84
C TRP A 312 11.06 0.05 16.00
N SER A 313 11.36 1.18 16.63
CA SER A 313 12.02 1.24 17.94
C SER A 313 10.97 1.39 19.03
N PHE A 314 11.05 0.55 20.06
CA PHE A 314 10.12 0.47 21.17
C PHE A 314 10.78 0.99 22.44
N VAL A 315 10.03 1.71 23.26
CA VAL A 315 10.44 2.16 24.60
C VAL A 315 9.39 1.71 25.60
N TYR A 316 9.81 0.90 26.57
CA TYR A 316 8.94 0.34 27.60
C TYR A 316 9.16 1.03 28.94
N VAL A 317 8.06 1.36 29.61
CA VAL A 317 8.03 1.91 30.97
C VAL A 317 7.14 1.02 31.83
N ASN A 318 7.70 0.48 32.92
CA ASN A 318 7.02 -0.43 33.85
C ASN A 318 6.28 -1.60 33.18
N PRO A 319 6.92 -2.35 32.25
CA PRO A 319 6.22 -3.40 31.55
C PRO A 319 5.92 -4.61 32.45
N PRO A 320 4.80 -5.31 32.23
CA PRO A 320 4.50 -6.56 32.91
C PRO A 320 5.52 -7.66 32.54
N PRO A 321 5.60 -8.76 33.33
CA PRO A 321 6.46 -9.89 33.02
C PRO A 321 6.22 -10.45 31.61
N GLY A 322 7.27 -10.94 30.96
CA GLY A 322 7.21 -11.45 29.58
C GLY A 322 7.37 -10.36 28.49
N ALA A 323 7.45 -9.09 28.87
CA ALA A 323 7.95 -8.02 28.00
C ALA A 323 9.49 -8.05 27.90
N PRO A 324 10.09 -7.32 26.93
CA PRO A 324 11.55 -7.12 26.83
C PRO A 324 12.25 -6.45 28.03
N GLY A 325 11.58 -6.26 29.18
CA GLY A 325 12.04 -5.42 30.28
C GLY A 325 11.92 -3.93 29.96
N SER A 326 12.20 -3.06 30.95
CA SER A 326 12.25 -1.60 30.73
C SER A 326 13.43 -1.23 29.83
N GLY A 327 13.25 -0.23 28.96
CA GLY A 327 14.31 0.24 28.07
C GLY A 327 13.90 0.25 26.60
N THR A 328 14.90 0.26 25.72
CA THR A 328 14.71 0.36 24.26
C THR A 328 14.88 -1.00 23.60
N ALA A 329 13.96 -1.36 22.71
CA ALA A 329 14.08 -2.51 21.81
C ALA A 329 13.87 -2.06 20.35
N SER A 330 14.25 -2.90 19.38
CA SER A 330 13.92 -2.67 17.97
C SER A 330 13.36 -3.96 17.37
N ALA A 331 12.39 -3.84 16.47
CA ALA A 331 11.73 -4.97 15.85
C ALA A 331 11.34 -4.65 14.41
N CYS A 332 11.39 -5.65 13.53
CA CYS A 332 11.10 -5.50 12.11
C CYS A 332 10.19 -6.62 11.62
N ARG A 333 9.13 -6.25 10.90
CA ARG A 333 8.26 -7.18 10.19
C ARG A 333 9.07 -7.87 9.09
N ARG A 334 9.15 -9.21 9.14
CA ARG A 334 9.87 -9.99 8.14
C ARG A 334 9.17 -9.90 6.79
N VAL A 335 9.94 -9.63 5.73
CA VAL A 335 9.42 -9.41 4.36
C VAL A 335 9.17 -10.73 3.58
N ASN A 336 9.50 -11.88 4.17
CA ASN A 336 9.19 -13.21 3.63
C ASN A 336 8.78 -14.13 4.79
N SER A 337 7.48 -14.33 4.98
CA SER A 337 6.99 -15.49 5.72
C SER A 337 6.48 -16.51 4.71
N THR A 338 7.30 -17.47 4.33
CA THR A 338 6.75 -18.80 4.08
C THR A 338 6.00 -19.24 5.34
N PRO A 339 4.81 -19.85 5.24
CA PRO A 339 4.08 -20.34 6.40
C PRO A 339 4.97 -21.34 7.15
N ASN A 340 5.31 -21.03 8.40
CA ASN A 340 6.11 -21.93 9.22
C ASN A 340 5.20 -23.07 9.71
N THR A 341 5.16 -24.19 8.99
CA THR A 341 4.40 -25.39 9.37
C THR A 341 5.16 -26.26 10.37
N THR A 342 5.72 -25.68 11.42
CA THR A 342 6.28 -26.49 12.51
C THR A 342 6.17 -25.78 13.86
N PRO A 343 5.36 -26.30 14.80
CA PRO A 343 5.41 -25.89 16.20
C PRO A 343 6.77 -26.25 16.77
N SER A 344 7.49 -25.27 17.30
CA SER A 344 8.63 -25.52 18.18
C SER A 344 8.08 -26.06 19.50
N THR A 345 8.07 -27.39 19.63
CA THR A 345 7.95 -28.07 20.92
C THR A 345 9.30 -28.70 21.24
N THR A 346 10.07 -28.07 22.10
CA THR A 346 11.04 -28.78 22.93
C THR A 346 10.45 -28.95 24.32
N PRO A 347 9.99 -30.16 24.68
CA PRO A 347 10.01 -30.61 26.06
C PRO A 347 11.23 -31.50 26.29
N ASN A 348 11.96 -31.16 27.33
CA ASN A 348 13.06 -31.91 27.89
C ASN A 348 12.53 -33.19 28.57
N SER A 349 12.82 -34.37 28.03
CA SER A 349 12.90 -35.64 28.79
C SER A 349 13.45 -36.80 27.95
N THR A 350 14.51 -37.45 28.46
CA THR A 350 14.90 -38.83 28.16
C THR A 350 13.86 -39.82 28.74
N PRO A 351 13.70 -41.09 28.26
CA PRO A 351 14.78 -42.07 27.99
C PRO A 351 14.57 -43.07 26.80
N ASN A 352 15.63 -43.86 26.52
CA ASN A 352 15.74 -45.24 25.92
C ASN A 352 14.62 -45.77 24.98
N SER A 353 14.84 -46.55 23.90
CA SER A 353 15.96 -47.35 23.40
C SER A 353 15.60 -47.95 22.01
N THR A 354 16.63 -48.38 21.27
CA THR A 354 16.67 -49.45 20.22
C THR A 354 16.36 -49.07 18.74
N PRO A 355 17.25 -49.44 17.78
CA PRO A 355 17.14 -49.07 16.37
C PRO A 355 16.47 -50.16 15.49
N SER A 356 15.80 -49.75 14.41
CA SER A 356 15.38 -50.65 13.33
C SER A 356 15.69 -50.03 11.96
N THR A 357 16.09 -50.89 11.05
CA THR A 357 16.91 -50.67 9.85
C THR A 357 16.08 -50.61 8.55
N THR A 358 16.72 -50.03 7.52
CA THR A 358 16.59 -50.31 6.04
C THR A 358 15.58 -49.47 5.22
N PRO A 359 15.75 -49.31 3.88
CA PRO A 359 16.70 -48.41 3.20
C PRO A 359 16.06 -47.44 2.17
N SER A 360 16.82 -46.41 1.81
CA SER A 360 16.52 -45.39 0.79
C SER A 360 16.34 -45.92 -0.64
N ALA A 361 15.29 -45.44 -1.31
CA ALA A 361 15.14 -45.51 -2.77
C ALA A 361 15.49 -44.15 -3.42
N LYS A 362 16.33 -44.21 -4.46
CA LYS A 362 16.79 -43.07 -5.29
C LYS A 362 15.73 -42.73 -6.35
N PRO A 363 15.35 -41.45 -6.59
CA PRO A 363 14.51 -41.11 -7.72
C PRO A 363 15.32 -40.95 -9.02
N SER A 364 14.84 -41.60 -10.07
CA SER A 364 15.27 -41.42 -11.47
C SER A 364 14.60 -40.18 -12.06
N ALA A 365 15.37 -39.31 -12.72
CA ALA A 365 14.88 -38.11 -13.40
C ALA A 365 14.59 -38.40 -14.88
N ALA A 366 13.34 -38.19 -15.30
CA ALA A 366 12.97 -38.10 -16.72
C ALA A 366 12.83 -36.62 -17.14
N PRO A 367 13.26 -36.22 -18.35
CA PRO A 367 13.25 -34.82 -18.77
C PRO A 367 11.83 -34.40 -19.20
N THR A 368 11.24 -33.45 -18.49
CA THR A 368 9.97 -32.82 -18.88
C THR A 368 10.25 -31.78 -19.98
N LYS A 369 9.63 -31.93 -21.16
CA LYS A 369 9.64 -30.88 -22.20
C LYS A 369 9.02 -29.61 -21.62
N ALA A 370 9.77 -28.50 -21.63
CA ALA A 370 9.28 -27.20 -21.21
C ALA A 370 8.09 -26.77 -22.08
N ALA A 371 6.96 -26.43 -21.45
CA ALA A 371 5.81 -25.87 -22.13
C ALA A 371 6.13 -24.45 -22.63
N ILE A 372 5.94 -24.20 -23.93
CA ILE A 372 6.05 -22.85 -24.50
C ILE A 372 4.84 -22.04 -24.02
N VAL A 373 5.08 -21.01 -23.22
CA VAL A 373 4.04 -20.08 -22.74
C VAL A 373 3.77 -19.03 -23.81
N TYR A 374 2.51 -18.83 -24.17
CA TYR A 374 2.08 -17.80 -25.13
C TYR A 374 1.32 -16.70 -24.40
N LYS A 375 1.60 -15.43 -24.74
CA LYS A 375 0.78 -14.29 -24.30
C LYS A 375 -0.12 -13.84 -25.43
N ASN A 376 -1.38 -13.55 -25.13
CA ASN A 376 -2.28 -12.88 -26.05
C ASN A 376 -1.95 -11.38 -26.08
N VAL A 377 -1.57 -10.87 -27.25
CA VAL A 377 -1.33 -9.44 -27.46
C VAL A 377 -2.41 -8.93 -28.41
N SER A 378 -3.19 -7.96 -27.94
CA SER A 378 -4.23 -7.31 -28.74
C SER A 378 -3.60 -6.17 -29.54
N VAL A 379 -3.60 -6.29 -30.86
CA VAL A 379 -3.07 -5.28 -31.79
C VAL A 379 -4.22 -4.64 -32.52
N THR A 380 -4.50 -3.36 -32.23
CA THR A 380 -5.53 -2.58 -32.91
C THR A 380 -4.91 -1.77 -34.04
N GLN A 381 -5.32 -2.06 -35.28
CA GLN A 381 -5.00 -1.25 -36.45
C GLN A 381 -6.19 -0.35 -36.77
N VAL A 382 -5.94 0.95 -36.81
CA VAL A 382 -6.92 1.97 -37.22
C VAL A 382 -6.52 2.55 -38.56
N LYS A 383 -7.48 2.59 -39.49
CA LYS A 383 -7.35 3.22 -40.80
C LYS A 383 -7.97 4.61 -40.72
N CYS A 384 -7.20 5.64 -41.06
CA CYS A 384 -7.49 7.03 -40.80
C CYS A 384 -7.33 7.88 -42.07
N SER A 385 -8.18 8.87 -42.29
CA SER A 385 -8.12 9.79 -43.45
C SER A 385 -7.92 11.24 -43.04
N LYS A 386 -7.18 12.01 -43.85
CA LYS A 386 -7.16 13.48 -43.78
C LYS A 386 -7.22 14.00 -45.21
N GLY A 387 -8.40 14.42 -45.65
CA GLY A 387 -8.67 14.69 -47.07
C GLY A 387 -8.56 13.41 -47.91
N LYS A 388 -7.78 13.45 -49.00
CA LYS A 388 -7.55 12.28 -49.88
C LYS A 388 -6.49 11.30 -49.34
N THR A 389 -5.75 11.66 -48.30
CA THR A 389 -4.68 10.82 -47.76
C THR A 389 -5.23 9.82 -46.74
N ILE A 390 -4.95 8.53 -46.95
CA ILE A 390 -5.33 7.44 -46.04
C ILE A 390 -4.07 6.84 -45.40
N LYS A 391 -4.11 6.61 -44.09
CA LYS A 391 -3.03 6.00 -43.31
C LYS A 391 -3.56 4.93 -42.38
N THR A 392 -2.94 3.75 -42.35
CA THR A 392 -3.22 2.71 -41.36
C THR A 392 -2.13 2.73 -40.30
N VAL A 393 -2.52 2.80 -39.02
CA VAL A 393 -1.57 2.83 -37.90
C VAL A 393 -1.99 1.84 -36.82
N THR A 394 -1.01 1.25 -36.14
CA THR A 394 -1.25 0.44 -34.94
C THR A 394 -1.40 1.37 -33.74
N ALA A 395 -2.64 1.71 -33.41
CA ALA A 395 -2.98 2.64 -32.35
C ALA A 395 -4.45 2.43 -31.94
N SER A 396 -4.83 2.86 -30.74
CA SER A 396 -6.23 2.84 -30.29
C SER A 396 -7.09 3.94 -30.91
N LYS A 397 -6.47 4.98 -31.50
CA LYS A 397 -7.14 6.14 -32.13
C LYS A 397 -6.33 6.70 -33.30
N CYS A 398 -6.99 7.44 -34.19
CA CYS A 398 -6.32 8.13 -35.28
C CYS A 398 -5.45 9.31 -34.80
N PRO A 399 -4.32 9.59 -35.47
CA PRO A 399 -3.50 10.76 -35.18
C PRO A 399 -4.30 12.06 -35.32
N THR A 400 -3.95 13.07 -34.54
CA THR A 400 -4.62 14.37 -34.53
C THR A 400 -4.73 14.96 -35.93
N GLY A 401 -5.95 15.32 -36.33
CA GLY A 401 -6.27 15.84 -37.66
C GLY A 401 -6.61 14.79 -38.71
N TYR A 402 -6.59 13.49 -38.39
CA TYR A 402 -7.11 12.42 -39.23
C TYR A 402 -8.42 11.86 -38.66
N LYS A 403 -9.43 11.62 -39.51
CA LYS A 403 -10.70 10.98 -39.16
C LYS A 403 -10.61 9.47 -39.29
N LEU A 404 -11.17 8.74 -38.32
CA LEU A 404 -11.26 7.28 -38.36
C LEU A 404 -12.16 6.81 -39.50
N ILE A 405 -11.65 5.88 -40.30
CA ILE A 405 -12.36 5.21 -41.38
C ILE A 405 -12.82 3.83 -40.93
N SER A 406 -11.91 3.04 -40.34
CA SER A 406 -12.21 1.72 -39.79
C SER A 406 -11.18 1.28 -38.75
N SER A 407 -11.56 0.39 -37.85
CA SER A 407 -10.66 -0.21 -36.86
C SER A 407 -10.80 -1.72 -36.85
N LYS A 408 -9.67 -2.44 -36.79
CA LYS A 408 -9.65 -3.89 -36.64
C LYS A 408 -8.67 -4.26 -35.52
N THR A 409 -9.17 -4.93 -34.50
CA THR A 409 -8.35 -5.49 -33.42
C THR A 409 -8.12 -6.97 -33.72
N THR A 410 -6.85 -7.36 -33.82
CA THR A 410 -6.45 -8.75 -33.99
C THR A 410 -5.73 -9.19 -32.72
N VAL A 411 -6.14 -10.32 -32.15
CA VAL A 411 -5.45 -10.95 -31.02
C VAL A 411 -4.42 -11.91 -31.60
N THR A 412 -3.14 -11.65 -31.37
CA THR A 412 -2.04 -12.51 -31.85
C THR A 412 -1.35 -13.16 -30.66
N LYS A 413 -1.15 -14.48 -30.74
CA LYS A 413 -0.38 -15.24 -29.76
C LYS A 413 1.10 -15.05 -30.05
N VAL A 414 1.84 -14.51 -29.08
CA VAL A 414 3.30 -14.33 -29.20
C VAL A 414 3.99 -15.24 -28.17
N PRO A 415 5.04 -16.00 -28.55
CA PRO A 415 5.81 -16.81 -27.61
C PRO A 415 6.50 -15.93 -26.58
N VAL A 416 6.43 -16.30 -25.31
CA VAL A 416 7.20 -15.67 -24.24
C VAL A 416 8.58 -16.33 -24.21
N PRO A 417 9.69 -15.59 -24.43
CA PRO A 417 11.03 -16.16 -24.33
C PRO A 417 11.28 -16.69 -22.91
N PRO A 418 11.85 -17.90 -22.73
CA PRO A 418 12.18 -18.39 -21.40
C PRO A 418 13.25 -17.50 -20.77
N ALA A 419 13.07 -17.18 -19.49
CA ALA A 419 14.07 -16.46 -18.71
C ALA A 419 15.37 -17.27 -18.68
N GLN A 420 16.49 -16.66 -19.06
CA GLN A 420 17.80 -17.31 -18.96
C GLN A 420 18.12 -17.56 -17.48
N ALA A 421 18.46 -18.81 -17.15
CA ALA A 421 18.91 -19.17 -15.81
C ALA A 421 20.27 -18.47 -15.51
N PRO A 422 20.51 -18.03 -14.27
CA PRO A 422 21.80 -17.46 -13.91
C PRO A 422 22.91 -18.50 -14.05
N THR A 423 23.99 -18.13 -14.73
CA THR A 423 25.21 -18.94 -14.84
C THR A 423 25.88 -19.09 -13.48
N PRO A 424 26.29 -20.31 -13.06
CA PRO A 424 27.05 -20.49 -11.82
C PRO A 424 28.46 -19.90 -11.93
N PRO A 425 29.01 -19.33 -10.84
CA PRO A 425 30.38 -18.84 -10.84
C PRO A 425 31.37 -20.01 -10.88
N THR A 426 32.34 -19.91 -11.79
CA THR A 426 33.48 -20.82 -11.93
C THR A 426 34.42 -20.71 -10.73
N HIS A 427 34.55 -21.79 -9.95
CA HIS A 427 35.60 -21.95 -8.94
C HIS A 427 36.91 -22.39 -9.62
N GLN A 428 37.99 -21.64 -9.43
CA GLN A 428 39.36 -22.15 -9.59
C GLN A 428 39.80 -22.87 -8.29
N PRO A 429 40.62 -23.93 -8.38
CA PRO A 429 41.08 -24.67 -7.21
C PRO A 429 42.42 -24.12 -6.69
N SER A 430 42.50 -23.87 -5.38
CA SER A 430 43.78 -23.77 -4.67
C SER A 430 43.87 -24.89 -3.65
N THR A 431 44.88 -25.73 -3.82
CA THR A 431 45.29 -26.84 -2.96
C THR A 431 45.92 -26.34 -1.66
N GLN A 432 45.62 -26.96 -0.51
CA GLN A 432 46.66 -27.37 0.46
C GLN A 432 46.12 -28.33 1.55
N PRO A 433 47.00 -29.15 2.18
CA PRO A 433 46.65 -30.34 2.94
C PRO A 433 46.58 -30.18 4.47
N SER A 434 46.02 -31.23 5.08
CA SER A 434 45.84 -31.56 6.51
C SER A 434 47.09 -31.44 7.40
N ALA A 435 46.92 -30.99 8.67
CA ALA A 435 47.42 -31.66 9.88
C ALA A 435 47.05 -30.96 11.22
N SER A 436 46.56 -31.79 12.15
CA SER A 436 46.79 -31.90 13.62
C SER A 436 46.73 -30.71 14.63
N GLN A 437 45.85 -30.91 15.63
CA GLN A 437 45.97 -30.75 17.10
C GLN A 437 46.82 -29.63 17.75
N GLY A 438 46.22 -28.96 18.75
CA GLY A 438 46.91 -28.24 19.82
C GLY A 438 46.00 -27.22 20.50
N GLY A 439 45.88 -27.26 21.83
CA GLY A 439 44.86 -26.52 22.59
C GLY A 439 45.24 -25.14 23.13
N GLN A 440 44.41 -24.71 24.09
CA GLN A 440 44.53 -23.61 25.07
C GLN A 440 43.58 -22.42 24.94
N GLN A 441 43.08 -22.03 26.12
CA GLN A 441 42.15 -20.96 26.47
C GLN A 441 42.71 -19.57 26.14
N GLY A 442 41.80 -18.63 25.88
CA GLY A 442 42.07 -17.19 25.94
C GLY A 442 40.92 -16.41 25.31
N GLY A 443 40.21 -15.62 26.12
CA GLY A 443 39.08 -14.81 25.64
C GLY A 443 39.52 -13.63 24.76
N GLN A 444 38.61 -13.14 23.92
CA GLN A 444 38.28 -11.71 23.76
C GLN A 444 37.24 -11.52 22.66
N GLN A 445 36.40 -10.51 22.89
CA GLN A 445 35.56 -9.83 21.91
C GLN A 445 36.31 -9.55 20.61
N GLY A 446 35.65 -9.79 19.48
CA GLY A 446 36.12 -9.36 18.16
C GLY A 446 35.00 -9.52 17.15
N GLY A 447 34.55 -8.41 16.58
CA GLY A 447 33.35 -8.31 15.76
C GLY A 447 33.36 -9.10 14.45
N GLN A 448 32.17 -9.32 13.92
CA GLN A 448 31.96 -9.70 12.53
C GLN A 448 31.09 -8.64 11.83
N THR A 449 31.82 -7.75 11.16
CA THR A 449 31.56 -7.11 9.86
C THR A 449 30.19 -7.32 9.21
N ASN A 450 29.44 -6.21 9.16
CA ASN A 450 28.58 -5.72 8.07
C ASN A 450 28.41 -6.65 6.85
N GLY A 451 27.29 -7.39 6.82
CA GLY A 451 26.66 -7.77 5.57
C GLY A 451 25.92 -6.56 5.00
N ALA A 452 26.24 -6.18 3.76
CA ALA A 452 25.67 -5.02 3.08
C ALA A 452 24.12 -5.05 3.07
N PRO A 453 23.45 -3.92 3.32
CA PRO A 453 22.00 -3.86 3.34
C PRO A 453 21.45 -4.10 1.93
N THR A 454 20.58 -5.09 1.75
CA THR A 454 19.74 -5.20 0.56
C THR A 454 18.81 -3.99 0.53
N SER A 455 19.13 -3.04 -0.34
CA SER A 455 18.42 -1.77 -0.52
C SER A 455 17.02 -1.99 -1.08
N PHE A 456 16.01 -1.42 -0.43
CA PHE A 456 14.65 -1.32 -0.98
C PHE A 456 14.67 -0.38 -2.18
N GLU A 457 14.22 -0.83 -3.36
CA GLU A 457 14.09 -0.01 -4.57
C GLU A 457 12.59 0.27 -4.83
N THR A 458 12.17 1.52 -4.69
CA THR A 458 10.86 2.02 -5.13
C THR A 458 10.80 1.99 -6.64
N VAL A 459 9.65 1.66 -7.24
CA VAL A 459 9.45 1.66 -8.70
C VAL A 459 8.15 2.37 -9.07
N VAL A 460 8.23 3.42 -9.90
CA VAL A 460 7.06 4.09 -10.50
C VAL A 460 7.11 3.95 -12.02
N LYS A 461 5.99 3.55 -12.63
CA LYS A 461 5.91 3.29 -14.07
C LYS A 461 5.21 4.40 -14.84
N SER A 462 5.53 4.52 -16.12
CA SER A 462 4.79 5.30 -17.10
C SER A 462 3.35 4.83 -17.20
N SER A 463 2.48 5.67 -17.78
CA SER A 463 1.06 5.38 -17.96
C SER A 463 0.75 4.10 -18.75
N ASP A 464 1.70 3.64 -19.58
CA ASP A 464 1.58 2.38 -20.34
C ASP A 464 2.23 1.18 -19.63
N GLY A 465 2.83 1.39 -18.46
CA GLY A 465 3.43 0.35 -17.61
C GLY A 465 4.79 -0.17 -18.09
N THR A 466 5.38 0.41 -19.14
CA THR A 466 6.59 -0.15 -19.78
C THR A 466 7.89 0.53 -19.36
N PHE A 467 7.87 1.85 -19.14
CA PHE A 467 9.01 2.62 -18.69
C PHE A 467 8.94 2.84 -17.19
N ALA A 468 9.99 2.54 -16.45
CA ALA A 468 9.99 2.57 -14.99
C ALA A 468 11.11 3.47 -14.46
N LEU A 469 10.76 4.41 -13.58
CA LEU A 469 11.66 5.14 -12.71
C LEU A 469 11.76 4.40 -11.38
N LYS A 470 12.96 4.35 -10.82
CA LYS A 470 13.26 3.62 -9.61
C LYS A 470 14.17 4.40 -8.68
N SER A 471 14.11 4.13 -7.38
CA SER A 471 15.02 4.74 -6.41
C SER A 471 15.17 3.88 -5.17
N ALA A 472 16.40 3.72 -4.71
CA ALA A 472 16.70 3.17 -3.38
C ALA A 472 16.80 4.24 -2.27
N SER A 473 16.81 5.50 -2.66
CA SER A 473 17.00 6.67 -1.81
C SER A 473 15.69 7.44 -1.55
N ALA A 474 14.71 7.30 -2.43
CA ALA A 474 13.43 7.98 -2.37
C ALA A 474 12.27 6.98 -2.51
N ILE A 475 11.19 7.26 -1.78
CA ILE A 475 9.96 6.46 -1.80
C ILE A 475 8.84 7.34 -2.33
N ASP A 476 8.12 6.83 -3.33
CA ASP A 476 6.99 7.51 -3.94
C ASP A 476 5.91 7.78 -2.89
N GLU A 477 5.38 9.00 -2.88
CA GLU A 477 4.48 9.58 -1.88
C GLU A 477 5.03 9.65 -0.43
N GLY A 478 6.26 9.17 -0.22
CA GLY A 478 6.96 9.12 1.06
C GLY A 478 7.70 10.42 1.41
N THR A 479 8.23 10.48 2.63
CA THR A 479 9.07 11.60 3.06
C THR A 479 10.48 11.46 2.50
N LEU A 480 10.98 12.51 1.85
CA LEU A 480 12.35 12.57 1.37
C LEU A 480 13.32 12.53 2.58
N PRO A 481 14.26 11.56 2.65
CA PRO A 481 15.19 11.49 3.75
C PRO A 481 16.01 12.77 3.94
N VAL A 482 16.32 13.11 5.20
CA VAL A 482 17.02 14.35 5.58
C VAL A 482 18.35 14.53 4.84
N ALA A 483 19.04 13.43 4.50
CA ALA A 483 20.28 13.42 3.73
C ALA A 483 20.18 14.14 2.37
N TYR A 484 18.98 14.19 1.78
CA TYR A 484 18.69 14.83 0.49
C TYR A 484 18.03 16.19 0.64
N THR A 485 17.83 16.68 1.86
CA THR A 485 17.31 18.02 2.16
C THR A 485 18.45 18.96 2.60
N CYS A 486 18.19 20.26 2.69
CA CYS A 486 19.19 21.22 3.17
C CYS A 486 19.53 21.07 4.67
N ASP A 487 18.70 20.37 5.44
CA ASP A 487 18.96 20.06 6.85
C ASP A 487 19.93 18.87 7.01
N GLY A 488 20.29 18.18 5.92
CA GLY A 488 21.27 17.10 5.89
C GLY A 488 22.42 17.38 4.92
N LYS A 489 22.94 16.31 4.29
CA LYS A 489 24.11 16.40 3.40
C LYS A 489 23.82 17.06 2.04
N SER A 490 22.57 17.41 1.75
CA SER A 490 22.15 17.99 0.47
C SER A 490 22.55 17.16 -0.76
N LEU A 491 22.61 15.83 -0.61
CA LEU A 491 22.93 14.93 -1.73
C LEU A 491 21.72 14.78 -2.66
N SER A 492 21.94 14.56 -3.96
CA SER A 492 20.85 14.13 -4.84
C SER A 492 20.47 12.67 -4.53
N PRO A 493 19.18 12.29 -4.50
CA PRO A 493 18.78 10.90 -4.35
C PRO A 493 19.31 10.04 -5.52
N GLN A 494 19.56 8.76 -5.26
CA GLN A 494 19.81 7.78 -6.33
C GLN A 494 18.54 7.60 -7.17
N PHE A 495 18.69 7.50 -8.49
CA PHE A 495 17.62 7.10 -9.40
C PHE A 495 18.12 6.08 -10.42
N SER A 496 17.28 5.12 -10.78
CA SER A 496 17.50 4.15 -11.87
C SER A 496 16.28 4.13 -12.77
N TRP A 497 16.41 3.75 -14.03
CA TRP A 497 15.26 3.53 -14.90
C TRP A 497 15.46 2.38 -15.88
N SER A 498 14.36 1.78 -16.30
CA SER A 498 14.34 0.62 -17.20
C SER A 498 13.14 0.66 -18.13
N GLY A 499 13.23 -0.04 -19.26
CA GLY A 499 12.11 -0.15 -20.21
C GLY A 499 11.90 1.11 -21.06
N ALA A 500 12.98 1.84 -21.38
CA ALA A 500 12.91 2.98 -22.27
C ALA A 500 12.36 2.55 -23.66
N PRO A 501 11.41 3.28 -24.26
CA PRO A 501 10.87 2.93 -25.56
C PRO A 501 11.94 2.87 -26.66
N VAL A 502 11.71 2.01 -27.66
CA VAL A 502 12.54 1.97 -28.87
C VAL A 502 12.56 3.34 -29.53
N GLY A 503 13.76 3.81 -29.89
CA GLY A 503 13.97 5.15 -30.46
C GLY A 503 14.36 6.22 -29.44
N THR A 504 14.52 5.87 -28.17
CA THR A 504 15.09 6.78 -27.15
C THR A 504 16.53 7.14 -27.51
N LYS A 505 16.82 8.44 -27.65
CA LYS A 505 18.14 8.99 -27.94
C LYS A 505 18.75 9.77 -26.79
N SER A 506 17.93 10.30 -25.88
CA SER A 506 18.39 10.94 -24.64
C SER A 506 17.33 10.88 -23.53
N TYR A 507 17.72 11.21 -22.30
CA TYR A 507 16.80 11.42 -21.19
C TYR A 507 16.87 12.85 -20.63
N ALA A 508 15.80 13.25 -19.95
CA ALA A 508 15.78 14.41 -19.07
C ALA A 508 15.25 14.01 -17.68
N LEU A 509 15.79 14.60 -16.61
CA LEU A 509 15.31 14.46 -15.24
C LEU A 509 14.97 15.83 -14.67
N ILE A 510 13.73 16.02 -14.23
CA ILE A 510 13.25 17.29 -13.67
C ILE A 510 12.67 17.06 -12.28
N MET A 511 13.12 17.84 -11.31
CA MET A 511 12.51 17.97 -9.98
C MET A 511 11.82 19.33 -9.87
N HIS A 512 10.55 19.32 -9.52
CA HIS A 512 9.80 20.55 -9.27
C HIS A 512 8.92 20.45 -8.02
N THR A 513 8.55 21.60 -7.47
CA THR A 513 7.55 21.73 -6.40
C THR A 513 6.53 22.79 -6.78
N ILE A 514 5.27 22.53 -6.42
CA ILE A 514 4.20 23.53 -6.48
C ILE A 514 4.03 24.03 -5.05
N PRO A 515 4.24 25.34 -4.79
CA PRO A 515 3.98 25.90 -3.47
C PRO A 515 2.50 25.72 -3.10
N GLY A 516 2.20 25.64 -1.80
CA GLY A 516 0.82 25.53 -1.31
C GLY A 516 -0.10 26.65 -1.81
N PRO A 517 -1.43 26.53 -1.62
CA PRO A 517 -2.38 27.54 -2.07
C PRO A 517 -1.98 28.93 -1.56
N ALA A 518 -2.08 29.93 -2.43
CA ALA A 518 -1.75 31.31 -2.08
C ALA A 518 -2.55 31.76 -0.85
N ARG A 519 -1.92 32.47 0.09
CA ARG A 519 -2.67 33.08 1.20
C ARG A 519 -3.61 34.17 0.65
N PRO A 520 -4.67 34.55 1.38
CA PRO A 520 -5.53 35.66 0.98
C PRO A 520 -4.69 36.93 0.73
N GLY A 521 -4.69 37.42 -0.51
CA GLY A 521 -3.89 38.58 -0.94
C GLY A 521 -2.58 38.25 -1.67
N GLU A 522 -2.19 36.98 -1.77
CA GLU A 522 -1.03 36.53 -2.55
C GLU A 522 -1.47 35.96 -3.91
N SER A 523 -0.68 36.22 -4.95
CA SER A 523 -0.81 35.49 -6.22
C SER A 523 -0.25 34.08 -6.05
N ALA A 524 -0.92 33.06 -6.62
CA ALA A 524 -0.43 31.68 -6.63
C ALA A 524 1.02 31.61 -7.10
N ALA A 525 1.87 31.02 -6.28
CA ALA A 525 3.30 30.98 -6.56
C ALA A 525 3.59 30.03 -7.74
N ALA A 526 4.53 30.44 -8.60
CA ALA A 526 4.96 29.69 -9.77
C ALA A 526 5.61 28.34 -9.38
N VAL A 527 5.62 27.39 -10.33
CA VAL A 527 6.38 26.14 -10.19
C VAL A 527 7.84 26.47 -9.93
N SER A 528 8.40 25.90 -8.86
CA SER A 528 9.82 26.03 -8.55
C SER A 528 10.57 24.79 -8.99
N TYR A 529 11.63 24.97 -9.77
CA TYR A 529 12.53 23.92 -10.20
C TYR A 529 13.75 23.86 -9.31
N SER A 530 14.02 22.66 -8.78
CA SER A 530 15.16 22.42 -7.91
C SER A 530 16.14 21.41 -8.51
N TRP A 531 15.81 20.78 -9.63
CA TRP A 531 16.79 19.99 -10.40
C TRP A 531 16.34 19.90 -11.85
N VAL A 532 17.21 20.25 -12.79
CA VAL A 532 16.94 20.18 -14.23
C VAL A 532 18.17 19.59 -14.90
N LEU A 533 18.03 18.38 -15.44
CA LEU A 533 19.04 17.71 -16.26
C LEU A 533 18.40 17.32 -17.59
N TYR A 534 19.11 17.56 -18.69
CA TYR A 534 18.69 17.15 -20.03
C TYR A 534 19.88 16.66 -20.85
N ASN A 535 19.63 16.03 -22.01
CA ASN A 535 20.67 15.37 -22.81
C ASN A 535 21.48 14.35 -22.00
N ILE A 536 20.83 13.63 -21.08
CA ILE A 536 21.42 12.45 -20.45
C ILE A 536 21.53 11.36 -21.53
N PRO A 537 22.70 10.73 -21.75
CA PRO A 537 22.86 9.75 -22.82
C PRO A 537 21.85 8.59 -22.75
N ALA A 538 21.38 8.08 -23.90
CA ALA A 538 20.45 6.95 -23.93
C ALA A 538 20.98 5.67 -23.28
N SER A 539 22.32 5.52 -23.21
CA SER A 539 22.99 4.40 -22.53
C SER A 539 22.98 4.52 -21.01
N THR A 540 22.69 5.70 -20.45
CA THR A 540 22.59 5.91 -19.01
C THR A 540 21.24 5.42 -18.51
N THR A 541 21.25 4.50 -17.54
CA THR A 541 20.06 3.93 -16.91
C THR A 541 20.02 4.16 -15.40
N SER A 542 20.97 4.92 -14.86
CA SER A 542 20.99 5.29 -13.45
C SER A 542 21.81 6.57 -13.19
N ILE A 543 21.48 7.21 -12.07
CA ILE A 543 22.17 8.33 -11.45
C ILE A 543 22.46 7.88 -10.01
N ALA A 544 23.74 7.83 -9.65
CA ALA A 544 24.14 7.49 -8.29
C ALA A 544 23.77 8.62 -7.31
N GLU A 545 23.64 8.28 -6.04
CA GLU A 545 23.48 9.27 -4.98
C GLU A 545 24.60 10.34 -5.04
N GLY A 546 24.23 11.61 -4.95
CA GLY A 546 25.17 12.74 -5.00
C GLY A 546 25.84 12.99 -6.35
N ALA A 547 25.46 12.29 -7.43
CA ALA A 547 26.06 12.50 -8.74
C ALA A 547 25.70 13.88 -9.33
N SER A 548 26.71 14.63 -9.74
CA SER A 548 26.56 16.01 -10.26
C SER A 548 26.84 16.16 -11.76
N ASN A 549 27.47 15.17 -12.40
CA ASN A 549 27.92 15.21 -13.79
C ASN A 549 27.18 14.20 -14.67
N VAL A 550 25.85 14.31 -14.74
CA VAL A 550 25.03 13.44 -15.60
C VAL A 550 24.21 14.28 -16.58
N GLY A 551 24.56 14.21 -17.87
CA GLY A 551 23.95 15.03 -18.91
C GLY A 551 24.35 16.51 -18.82
N THR A 552 23.48 17.39 -19.31
CA THR A 552 23.63 18.85 -19.27
C THR A 552 22.75 19.43 -18.17
N ALA A 553 23.32 20.25 -17.29
CA ALA A 553 22.56 20.96 -16.25
C ALA A 553 21.80 22.16 -16.83
N GLY A 554 20.51 22.26 -16.49
CA GLY A 554 19.68 23.43 -16.77
C GLY A 554 19.74 24.48 -15.65
N VAL A 555 18.92 25.52 -15.78
CA VAL A 555 18.82 26.62 -14.82
C VAL A 555 17.70 26.31 -13.80
N GLN A 556 18.02 26.40 -12.51
CA GLN A 556 17.05 26.21 -11.42
C GLN A 556 16.39 27.54 -11.03
N SER A 557 15.28 27.49 -10.31
CA SER A 557 14.58 28.69 -9.84
C SER A 557 15.39 29.53 -8.83
N HIS A 558 16.43 28.96 -8.23
CA HIS A 558 17.27 29.62 -7.22
C HIS A 558 18.71 29.91 -7.70
N GLY A 559 18.99 29.75 -8.99
CA GLY A 559 20.31 30.00 -9.59
C GLY A 559 20.80 28.88 -10.51
N ALA A 560 22.05 28.99 -10.95
CA ALA A 560 22.72 27.94 -11.72
C ALA A 560 23.29 26.87 -10.77
N GLY A 561 23.14 25.58 -11.11
CA GLY A 561 23.74 24.50 -10.31
C GLY A 561 23.18 23.10 -10.58
N ALA A 562 23.80 22.11 -9.92
CA ALA A 562 23.27 20.76 -9.76
C ALA A 562 22.24 20.72 -8.60
N TYR A 563 21.59 19.57 -8.40
CA TYR A 563 20.53 19.32 -7.39
C TYR A 563 20.43 20.35 -6.25
N GLY A 564 19.36 21.15 -6.28
CA GLY A 564 18.95 22.05 -5.21
C GLY A 564 18.14 21.28 -4.17
N ALA A 565 18.76 20.95 -3.04
CA ALA A 565 18.09 20.21 -1.97
C ALA A 565 16.85 20.98 -1.44
N PRO A 566 15.71 20.31 -1.20
CA PRO A 566 14.54 20.89 -0.54
C PRO A 566 14.92 21.68 0.70
N CYS A 567 14.61 22.98 0.67
CA CYS A 567 14.94 23.92 1.74
C CYS A 567 13.77 24.85 2.02
N SER A 568 12.62 24.27 2.36
CA SER A 568 11.41 25.03 2.63
C SER A 568 11.60 25.99 3.81
N GLN A 569 11.41 27.28 3.58
CA GLN A 569 11.24 28.28 4.64
C GLN A 569 9.75 28.33 5.01
N GLY A 570 9.40 28.01 6.25
CA GLY A 570 8.03 28.09 6.79
C GLY A 570 7.37 26.73 7.09
N PRO A 571 6.32 26.73 7.94
CA PRO A 571 5.64 25.52 8.39
C PRO A 571 4.88 24.84 7.24
N GLY A 572 4.80 23.51 7.31
CA GLY A 572 4.01 22.69 6.39
C GLY A 572 4.84 21.80 5.49
N VAL A 573 4.20 20.70 5.06
CA VAL A 573 4.79 19.72 4.13
C VAL A 573 4.67 20.23 2.70
N LYS A 574 5.77 20.20 1.95
CA LYS A 574 5.80 20.47 0.51
C LYS A 574 6.01 19.18 -0.26
N GLN A 575 5.32 19.05 -1.39
CA GLN A 575 5.53 17.94 -2.31
C GLN A 575 6.54 18.34 -3.39
N TYR A 576 7.46 17.44 -3.70
CA TYR A 576 8.43 17.55 -4.77
C TYR A 576 8.23 16.36 -5.72
N THR A 577 8.20 16.62 -7.02
CA THR A 577 8.01 15.59 -8.05
C THR A 577 9.25 15.50 -8.91
N PHE A 578 9.89 14.33 -8.90
CA PHE A 578 10.94 13.93 -9.82
C PHE A 578 10.33 13.27 -11.04
N THR A 579 10.70 13.66 -12.26
CA THR A 579 10.20 13.02 -13.48
C THR A 579 11.35 12.76 -14.44
N VAL A 580 11.49 11.49 -14.85
CA VAL A 580 12.39 11.10 -15.94
C VAL A 580 11.59 10.99 -17.24
N TYR A 581 12.15 11.54 -18.31
CA TYR A 581 11.58 11.52 -19.66
C TYR A 581 12.53 10.79 -20.61
N ALA A 582 12.03 9.82 -21.35
CA ALA A 582 12.73 9.20 -22.48
C ALA A 582 12.40 9.98 -23.76
N LEU A 583 13.41 10.47 -24.48
CA LEU A 583 13.26 11.42 -25.59
C LEU A 583 13.73 10.82 -26.93
N SER A 584 13.03 11.11 -28.02
CA SER A 584 13.39 10.65 -29.38
C SER A 584 14.54 11.41 -30.04
N SER A 585 15.04 12.47 -29.39
CA SER A 585 16.15 13.31 -29.85
C SER A 585 16.90 13.92 -28.66
N GLU A 586 18.08 14.46 -28.91
CA GLU A 586 18.72 15.41 -28.01
C GLU A 586 18.08 16.79 -28.19
N LEU A 587 18.21 17.64 -27.17
CA LEU A 587 17.74 19.01 -27.16
C LEU A 587 18.89 19.96 -27.53
N SER A 588 18.64 20.88 -28.45
CA SER A 588 19.55 22.00 -28.74
C SER A 588 19.02 23.24 -28.03
N LEU A 589 19.56 23.54 -26.85
CA LEU A 589 19.16 24.66 -26.00
C LEU A 589 20.40 25.44 -25.57
N ASP A 590 20.29 26.77 -25.48
CA ASP A 590 21.31 27.58 -24.80
C ASP A 590 21.24 27.30 -23.30
N ALA A 591 22.30 26.67 -22.76
CA ALA A 591 22.39 26.25 -21.37
C ALA A 591 22.15 27.40 -20.37
N LYS A 592 22.45 28.66 -20.74
CA LYS A 592 22.21 29.84 -19.87
C LYS A 592 20.74 30.19 -19.71
N SER A 593 19.88 29.65 -20.58
CA SER A 593 18.45 29.95 -20.65
C SER A 593 17.56 28.70 -20.47
N ALA A 594 18.17 27.53 -20.29
CA ALA A 594 17.49 26.24 -20.18
C ALA A 594 16.83 26.03 -18.80
N THR A 595 15.86 26.89 -18.46
CA THR A 595 15.02 26.74 -17.26
C THR A 595 14.14 25.50 -17.34
N GLY A 596 13.59 25.06 -16.21
CA GLY A 596 12.66 23.92 -16.19
C GLY A 596 11.47 24.10 -17.14
N ASP A 597 10.94 25.31 -17.30
CA ASP A 597 9.88 25.60 -18.27
C ASP A 597 10.35 25.47 -19.72
N VAL A 598 11.53 26.00 -20.05
CA VAL A 598 12.12 25.90 -21.40
C VAL A 598 12.39 24.45 -21.77
N VAL A 599 12.97 23.67 -20.85
CA VAL A 599 13.23 22.24 -21.07
C VAL A 599 11.93 21.47 -21.23
N ARG A 600 10.92 21.70 -20.38
CA ARG A 600 9.60 21.04 -20.52
C ARG A 600 8.90 21.40 -21.82
N ALA A 601 9.01 22.63 -22.29
CA ALA A 601 8.46 23.04 -23.57
C ALA A 601 9.16 22.31 -24.73
N ALA A 602 10.49 22.21 -24.68
CA ALA A 602 11.29 21.56 -25.71
C ALA A 602 11.06 20.03 -25.79
N ILE A 603 10.82 19.36 -24.66
CA ILE A 603 10.61 17.90 -24.65
C ILE A 603 9.20 17.47 -25.09
N LYS A 604 8.22 18.37 -25.08
CA LYS A 604 6.79 18.05 -25.22
C LYS A 604 6.45 17.20 -26.46
N SER A 605 7.08 17.48 -27.61
CA SER A 605 6.82 16.76 -28.87
C SER A 605 7.76 15.58 -29.12
N VAL A 606 8.79 15.41 -28.30
CA VAL A 606 9.83 14.38 -28.46
C VAL A 606 9.86 13.38 -27.30
N THR A 607 9.06 13.56 -26.26
CA THR A 607 8.88 12.56 -25.19
C THR A 607 8.20 11.30 -25.74
N LEU A 608 8.87 10.17 -25.60
CA LEU A 608 8.37 8.83 -25.91
C LEU A 608 7.68 8.19 -24.70
N ALA A 609 8.24 8.37 -23.50
CA ALA A 609 7.65 7.95 -22.24
C ALA A 609 8.16 8.81 -21.09
N SER A 610 7.42 8.83 -19.98
CA SER A 610 7.85 9.48 -18.75
C SER A 610 7.36 8.71 -17.53
N ALA A 611 8.14 8.73 -16.46
CA ALA A 611 7.76 8.20 -15.15
C ALA A 611 8.10 9.24 -14.07
N ALA A 612 7.20 9.41 -13.10
CA ALA A 612 7.30 10.45 -12.09
C ALA A 612 7.21 9.86 -10.68
N MET A 613 8.02 10.35 -9.75
CA MET A 613 8.02 9.99 -8.34
C MET A 613 7.78 11.24 -7.51
N ASN A 614 6.77 11.21 -6.65
CA ASN A 614 6.43 12.26 -5.70
C ASN A 614 7.07 11.97 -4.35
N VAL A 615 7.58 12.99 -3.68
CA VAL A 615 8.07 12.89 -2.31
C VAL A 615 7.63 14.12 -1.52
N LYS A 616 7.60 13.99 -0.19
CA LYS A 616 7.24 15.05 0.74
C LYS A 616 8.47 15.51 1.51
N ALA A 617 8.65 16.81 1.67
CA ALA A 617 9.66 17.35 2.59
C ALA A 617 9.08 18.54 3.36
N SER A 618 9.36 18.58 4.65
CA SER A 618 9.02 19.67 5.58
C SER A 618 10.26 20.04 6.36
N ARG A 619 10.34 21.30 6.80
CA ARG A 619 11.35 21.75 7.76
C ARG A 619 10.74 21.75 9.16
N GLY A 620 11.43 21.13 10.11
CA GLY A 620 11.07 21.12 11.53
C GLY A 620 11.49 22.39 12.22
#